data_AF-T1JLW4-F1
#
_entry.id   AF-T1JLW4-F1
#
_cell.length_a   1.000
_cell.length_b   1.000
_cell.length_c   1.000
_cell.angle_alpha   90.00
_cell.angle_beta   90.00
_cell.angle_gamma   90.00
#
_symmetry.space_group_name_H-M   'P 1'
#
loop_
_entity.id
_entity.type
_entity.pdbx_description
1 polymer ?
#
loop_
_entity_poly.entity_id
_entity_poly.type
_entity_poly.pdbx_seq_one_letter_code
_entity_poly.pdbx_strand_id
1 'polypeptide(L)'
;VYYFSYSIEIIVASDNQYGSFINGSWTGIMKLLRADITFGIGHSEKRRKYVLFSMPYIQKPIKVLYRGLRYEEWNYMFFLKPFQIEMWKSILFVLALTLILMTCEFRLHNCTASKIIFTSFCFFSLILLQIFISRLTAVFSVVIPKVPFQSFEEMVEKQQYFPIIMKGYKEEEAFSSSTIKSWQLGWQLIQKNQPHSIVKNFSHGIEVAYNAKAGFFTAAMNVAKIIEKNCSFSFAPFDFGEETGCFAYSPNFPHYRHFNNK
;
A
#
# COMPACT_ATOMS: atom_id res chain seq x y z
N VAL A 1 -21.32 -24.21 33.13
CA VAL A 1 -20.14 -23.54 32.55
C VAL A 1 -19.01 -23.66 33.56
N TYR A 2 -18.03 -24.54 33.34
CA TYR A 2 -16.88 -24.66 34.23
C TYR A 2 -15.93 -23.48 33.97
N TYR A 3 -15.84 -22.56 34.93
CA TYR A 3 -14.80 -21.54 34.95
C TYR A 3 -13.58 -22.17 35.61
N PHE A 4 -12.57 -22.53 34.81
CA PHE A 4 -11.28 -22.93 35.35
C PHE A 4 -10.56 -21.68 35.88
N SER A 5 -10.11 -21.72 37.12
CA SER A 5 -9.23 -20.71 37.71
C SER A 5 -7.78 -21.04 37.32
N TYR A 6 -7.22 -20.31 36.37
CA TYR A 6 -5.80 -20.39 36.01
C TYR A 6 -5.06 -19.18 36.59
N SER A 7 -3.85 -19.41 37.11
CA SER A 7 -2.88 -18.35 37.36
C SER A 7 -2.03 -18.15 36.10
N ILE A 8 -2.02 -16.92 35.56
CA ILE A 8 -1.27 -16.58 34.35
C ILE A 8 -0.04 -15.79 34.76
N GLU A 9 1.14 -16.28 34.37
CA GLU A 9 2.39 -15.53 34.43
C GLU A 9 2.81 -15.15 33.00
N ILE A 10 3.12 -13.87 32.79
CA ILE A 10 3.52 -13.36 31.47
C ILE A 10 5.04 -13.32 31.41
N ILE A 11 5.59 -14.15 30.52
CA ILE A 11 7.04 -14.20 30.27
C ILE A 11 7.33 -13.53 28.94
N VAL A 12 8.32 -12.63 28.94
CA VAL A 12 8.79 -11.94 27.73
C VAL A 12 10.10 -12.56 27.28
N ALA A 13 10.26 -12.78 25.97
CA ALA A 13 11.50 -13.29 25.40
C ALA A 13 12.65 -12.30 25.61
N SER A 14 13.79 -12.78 26.13
CA SER A 14 14.94 -11.94 26.47
C SER A 14 15.59 -11.23 25.28
N ASP A 15 15.39 -11.74 24.06
CA ASP A 15 15.90 -11.20 22.80
C ASP A 15 14.88 -10.32 22.05
N ASN A 16 13.67 -10.12 22.59
CA ASN A 16 12.54 -9.41 21.97
C ASN A 16 12.25 -9.84 20.53
N GLN A 17 12.51 -11.11 20.19
CA GLN A 17 12.27 -11.66 18.85
C GLN A 17 11.17 -12.71 18.88
N TYR A 18 10.45 -12.83 17.77
CA TYR A 18 9.40 -13.84 17.61
C TYR A 18 9.99 -15.24 17.46
N GLY A 19 11.04 -15.36 16.66
CA GLY A 19 11.87 -16.55 16.58
C GLY A 19 12.39 -16.82 15.18
N SER A 20 13.70 -16.93 15.06
CA SER A 20 14.39 -17.35 13.84
C SER A 20 15.00 -18.74 14.06
N PHE A 21 15.00 -19.56 13.03
CA PHE A 21 15.64 -20.88 13.11
C PHE A 21 17.12 -20.75 12.73
N ILE A 22 18.01 -20.87 13.72
CA ILE A 22 19.46 -20.71 13.56
C ILE A 22 20.15 -21.95 14.11
N ASN A 23 21.02 -22.59 13.31
CA ASN A 23 21.87 -23.71 13.74
C ASN A 23 21.09 -24.85 14.44
N GLY A 24 19.92 -25.20 13.92
CA GLY A 24 19.09 -26.30 14.46
C GLY A 24 18.27 -25.93 15.70
N SER A 25 18.33 -24.68 16.18
CA SER A 25 17.55 -24.22 17.34
C SER A 25 16.72 -22.99 17.02
N TRP A 26 15.56 -22.88 17.66
CA TRP A 26 14.73 -21.68 17.58
C TRP A 26 15.22 -20.63 18.58
N THR A 27 15.22 -19.36 18.15
CA THR A 27 15.38 -18.20 19.03
C THR A 27 14.02 -17.59 19.39
N GLY A 28 14.01 -16.50 20.16
CA GLY A 28 12.77 -15.76 20.43
C GLY A 28 11.74 -16.51 21.24
N ILE A 29 10.49 -16.09 21.08
CA ILE A 29 9.32 -16.72 21.68
C ILE A 29 9.21 -18.19 21.28
N MET A 30 9.59 -18.55 20.04
CA MET A 30 9.62 -19.95 19.59
C MET A 30 10.53 -20.86 20.44
N LYS A 31 11.59 -20.32 21.07
CA LYS A 31 12.44 -21.06 22.02
C LYS A 31 11.72 -21.36 23.33
N LEU A 32 10.94 -20.38 23.81
CA LEU A 32 10.19 -20.45 25.07
C LEU A 32 8.92 -21.28 24.96
N LEU A 33 8.38 -21.43 23.75
CA LEU A 33 7.17 -22.20 23.44
C LEU A 33 7.28 -23.72 23.66
N ARG A 34 8.32 -24.17 24.38
CA ARG A 34 8.42 -25.54 24.89
C ARG A 34 7.55 -25.77 26.13
N ALA A 35 7.21 -24.71 26.86
CA ALA A 35 6.46 -24.79 28.13
C ALA A 35 4.94 -24.89 27.90
N ASP A 36 4.28 -23.81 27.46
CA ASP A 36 2.81 -23.73 27.49
C ASP A 36 2.18 -23.14 26.21
N ILE A 37 1.70 -21.89 26.28
CA ILE A 37 0.95 -21.19 25.24
C ILE A 37 1.64 -19.87 24.94
N THR A 38 1.59 -19.42 23.68
CA THR A 38 1.95 -18.06 23.32
C THR A 38 0.96 -17.45 22.33
N PHE A 39 0.92 -16.13 22.35
CA PHE A 39 0.20 -15.28 21.42
C PHE A 39 1.18 -14.57 20.48
N GLY A 40 0.71 -14.16 19.30
CA GLY A 40 1.43 -13.22 18.43
C GLY A 40 2.51 -13.84 17.54
N ILE A 41 2.56 -15.17 17.42
CA ILE A 41 3.44 -15.85 16.46
C ILE A 41 2.67 -16.09 15.16
N GLY A 42 3.18 -15.57 14.05
CA GLY A 42 2.61 -15.82 12.73
C GLY A 42 2.66 -17.31 12.34
N HIS A 43 1.54 -17.82 11.82
CA HIS A 43 1.44 -19.19 11.32
C HIS A 43 2.28 -19.41 10.07
N SER A 44 3.19 -20.38 10.11
CA SER A 44 4.11 -20.76 9.03
C SER A 44 4.23 -22.28 8.97
N GLU A 45 4.47 -22.82 7.77
CA GLU A 45 4.70 -24.27 7.59
C GLU A 45 5.92 -24.77 8.37
N LYS A 46 6.99 -23.96 8.44
CA LYS A 46 8.19 -24.31 9.21
C LYS A 46 7.88 -24.40 10.70
N ARG A 47 7.13 -23.44 11.23
CA ARG A 47 6.77 -23.38 12.67
C ARG A 47 5.80 -24.49 13.05
N ARG A 48 4.85 -24.85 12.18
CA ARG A 48 3.87 -25.92 12.42
C ARG A 48 4.52 -27.30 12.68
N LYS A 49 5.76 -27.50 12.22
CA LYS A 49 6.52 -28.75 12.49
C LYS A 49 6.96 -28.87 13.95
N TYR A 50 7.07 -27.76 14.67
CA TYR A 50 7.59 -27.72 16.03
C TYR A 50 6.52 -27.36 17.07
N VAL A 51 5.44 -26.68 16.66
CA VAL A 51 4.41 -26.17 17.56
C VAL A 51 3.02 -26.37 16.97
N LEU A 52 2.03 -26.52 17.83
CA LEU A 52 0.63 -26.66 17.43
C LEU A 52 -0.02 -25.27 17.38
N PHE A 53 -0.85 -25.02 16.37
CA PHE A 53 -1.58 -23.76 16.27
C PHE A 53 -3.07 -23.97 16.54
N SER A 54 -3.72 -22.96 17.10
CA SER A 54 -5.17 -22.88 17.20
C SER A 54 -5.83 -22.60 15.85
N MET A 55 -7.16 -22.70 15.83
CA MET A 55 -7.93 -22.06 14.77
C MET A 55 -7.62 -20.55 14.72
N PRO A 56 -7.56 -19.96 13.52
CA PRO A 56 -7.31 -18.53 13.36
C PRO A 56 -8.48 -17.73 13.94
N TYR A 57 -8.20 -16.84 14.89
CA TYR A 57 -9.23 -15.97 15.49
C TYR A 57 -9.29 -14.59 14.81
N ILE A 58 -8.27 -14.22 14.05
CA ILE A 58 -8.21 -12.96 13.30
C ILE A 58 -7.41 -13.13 12.01
N GLN A 59 -7.87 -12.50 10.95
CA GLN A 59 -7.13 -12.36 9.70
C GLN A 59 -6.69 -10.90 9.56
N LYS A 60 -5.41 -10.71 9.24
CA LYS A 60 -4.78 -9.40 9.12
C LYS A 60 -4.13 -9.32 7.73
N PRO A 61 -4.53 -8.39 6.86
CA PRO A 61 -3.84 -8.21 5.59
C PRO A 61 -2.44 -7.64 5.84
N ILE A 62 -1.44 -8.24 5.17
CA ILE A 62 -0.07 -7.75 5.13
C ILE A 62 -0.03 -6.64 4.09
N LYS A 63 0.28 -5.43 4.55
CA LYS A 63 0.39 -4.25 3.69
C LYS A 63 1.81 -3.69 3.76
N VAL A 64 2.17 -2.94 2.74
CA VAL A 64 3.43 -2.19 2.72
C VAL A 64 3.15 -0.78 3.19
N LEU A 65 3.73 -0.42 4.34
CA LEU A 65 3.74 0.92 4.86
C LEU A 65 4.88 1.71 4.22
N TYR A 66 4.59 2.86 3.62
CA TYR A 66 5.61 3.75 3.08
C TYR A 66 5.29 5.19 3.47
N ARG A 67 6.31 6.06 3.39
CA ARG A 67 6.10 7.50 3.51
C ARG A 67 5.43 8.04 2.26
N GLY A 68 4.21 8.57 2.42
CA GLY A 68 3.51 9.30 1.38
C GLY A 68 4.28 10.57 1.05
N LEU A 69 5.00 10.58 -0.07
CA LEU A 69 5.65 11.78 -0.56
C LEU A 69 4.59 12.60 -1.29
N ARG A 70 4.16 13.73 -0.68
CA ARG A 70 3.38 14.76 -1.38
C ARG A 70 4.29 15.47 -2.38
N TYR A 71 4.61 14.81 -3.49
CA TYR A 71 5.20 15.48 -4.63
C TYR A 71 4.08 16.16 -5.42
N GLU A 72 3.79 17.41 -5.10
CA GLU A 72 3.18 18.33 -6.06
C GLU A 72 4.28 18.78 -7.03
N GLU A 73 4.63 17.91 -7.98
CA GLU A 73 5.31 18.38 -9.18
C GLU A 73 4.27 19.21 -9.95
N TRP A 74 4.38 20.54 -9.86
CA TRP A 74 3.52 21.48 -10.58
C TRP A 74 3.71 21.29 -12.08
N ASN A 75 2.98 20.34 -12.65
CA ASN A 75 2.95 20.13 -14.08
C ASN A 75 1.82 20.99 -14.65
N TYR A 76 2.15 22.20 -15.11
CA TYR A 76 1.20 23.13 -15.71
C TYR A 76 0.49 22.56 -16.96
N MET A 77 0.99 21.48 -17.57
CA MET A 77 0.27 20.76 -18.62
C MET A 77 -1.01 20.08 -18.12
N PHE A 78 -1.24 20.04 -16.81
CA PHE A 78 -2.49 19.61 -16.21
C PHE A 78 -3.70 20.39 -16.74
N PHE A 79 -3.57 21.70 -17.03
CA PHE A 79 -4.68 22.51 -17.54
C PHE A 79 -5.21 22.06 -18.91
N LEU A 80 -4.41 21.31 -19.68
CA LEU A 80 -4.81 20.77 -20.98
C LEU A 80 -5.41 19.36 -20.90
N LYS A 81 -5.27 18.66 -19.75
CA LYS A 81 -5.82 17.30 -19.53
C LYS A 81 -7.35 17.16 -19.64
N PRO A 82 -8.19 18.16 -19.31
CA PRO A 82 -9.65 18.01 -19.36
C PRO A 82 -10.20 17.62 -20.74
N PHE A 83 -9.50 17.97 -21.81
CA PHE A 83 -9.81 17.59 -23.19
C PHE A 83 -8.70 16.76 -23.81
N GLN A 84 -9.09 15.73 -24.56
CA GLN A 84 -8.14 14.98 -25.39
C GLN A 84 -7.62 15.86 -26.52
N ILE A 85 -6.45 15.50 -27.07
CA ILE A 85 -5.81 16.27 -28.14
C ILE A 85 -6.71 16.41 -29.38
N GLU A 86 -7.54 15.41 -29.68
CA GLU A 86 -8.49 15.47 -30.79
C GLU A 86 -9.57 16.54 -30.59
N MET A 87 -10.03 16.75 -29.36
CA MET A 87 -10.96 17.84 -29.05
C MET A 87 -10.31 19.22 -29.26
N TRP A 88 -9.05 19.37 -28.87
CA TRP A 88 -8.31 20.62 -29.10
C TRP A 88 -8.16 20.92 -30.59
N LYS A 89 -7.87 19.92 -31.42
CA LYS A 89 -7.85 20.07 -32.89
C LYS A 89 -9.21 20.51 -33.43
N SER A 90 -10.30 19.90 -32.96
CA SER A 90 -11.66 20.27 -33.35
C SER A 90 -12.02 21.71 -32.95
N ILE A 91 -11.63 22.15 -31.75
CA ILE A 91 -11.84 23.53 -31.29
C ILE A 91 -11.08 24.50 -32.21
N LEU A 92 -9.81 24.24 -32.50
CA LEU A 92 -9.01 25.06 -33.42
C LEU A 92 -9.62 25.12 -34.82
N PHE A 93 -10.11 23.99 -35.32
CA PHE A 93 -10.77 23.92 -36.63
C PHE A 93 -12.06 24.74 -36.68
N VAL A 94 -12.95 24.61 -35.68
CA VAL A 94 -14.19 25.38 -35.60
C VAL A 94 -13.90 26.88 -35.45
N LEU A 95 -12.91 27.26 -34.65
CA LEU A 95 -12.46 28.66 -34.52
C LEU A 95 -11.94 29.23 -35.84
N ALA A 96 -11.13 28.46 -36.58
CA ALA A 96 -10.64 28.88 -37.88
C ALA A 96 -11.79 29.05 -38.89
N LEU A 97 -12.73 28.10 -38.93
CA LEU A 97 -13.91 28.17 -39.79
C LEU A 97 -14.77 29.40 -39.48
N THR A 98 -15.03 29.69 -38.21
CA THR A 98 -15.87 30.84 -37.82
C THR A 98 -15.18 32.16 -38.11
N LEU A 99 -13.85 32.25 -37.96
CA LEU A 99 -13.06 33.40 -38.39
C LEU A 99 -13.07 33.60 -39.91
N ILE A 100 -12.99 32.53 -40.70
CA ILE A 100 -13.08 32.60 -42.17
C ILE A 100 -14.48 33.07 -42.59
N LEU A 101 -15.54 32.52 -42.01
CA LEU A 101 -16.91 32.94 -42.29
C LEU A 101 -17.14 34.40 -41.90
N MET A 102 -16.66 34.83 -40.73
CA MET A 102 -16.70 36.22 -40.28
C MET A 102 -15.95 37.17 -41.21
N THR A 103 -14.73 36.83 -41.63
CA THR A 103 -13.92 37.68 -42.52
C THR A 103 -14.49 37.76 -43.94
N CYS A 104 -15.15 36.70 -44.41
CA CYS A 104 -15.86 36.70 -45.68
C CYS A 104 -17.12 37.58 -45.63
N GLU A 105 -17.86 37.55 -44.52
CA GLU A 105 -19.06 38.37 -44.30
C GLU A 105 -18.76 39.82 -43.89
N PHE A 106 -17.56 40.13 -43.37
CA PHE A 106 -17.17 41.49 -42.96
C PHE A 106 -17.20 42.51 -44.11
N ARG A 107 -17.24 42.05 -45.37
CA ARG A 107 -17.47 42.90 -46.55
C ARG A 107 -18.94 43.36 -46.72
N LEU A 108 -19.89 42.79 -45.98
CA LEU A 108 -21.33 43.05 -46.05
C LEU A 108 -21.85 43.48 -44.67
N HIS A 109 -21.56 44.73 -44.29
CA HIS A 109 -21.64 45.24 -42.91
C HIS A 109 -23.04 45.20 -42.24
N ASN A 110 -24.14 44.90 -42.95
CA ASN A 110 -25.50 45.10 -42.43
C ASN A 110 -26.48 43.92 -42.63
N CYS A 111 -25.99 42.68 -42.71
CA CYS A 111 -26.87 41.51 -42.81
C CYS A 111 -27.27 40.95 -41.44
N THR A 112 -28.58 40.75 -41.22
CA THR A 112 -29.16 40.08 -40.04
C THR A 112 -28.64 38.67 -39.84
N ALA A 113 -28.27 37.96 -40.92
CA ALA A 113 -27.68 36.63 -40.89
C ALA A 113 -26.36 36.57 -40.11
N SER A 114 -25.49 37.57 -40.28
CA SER A 114 -24.18 37.62 -39.60
C SER A 114 -24.32 37.71 -38.08
N LYS A 115 -25.34 38.45 -37.61
CA LYS A 115 -25.67 38.56 -36.18
C LYS A 115 -26.13 37.23 -35.58
N ILE A 116 -26.90 36.43 -36.33
CA ILE A 116 -27.37 35.11 -35.88
C ILE A 116 -26.19 34.14 -35.76
N ILE A 117 -25.29 34.12 -36.75
CA ILE A 117 -24.10 33.26 -36.75
C ILE A 117 -23.20 33.60 -35.56
N PHE A 118 -22.92 34.89 -35.33
CA PHE A 118 -22.11 35.31 -34.18
C PHE A 118 -22.76 34.94 -32.85
N THR A 119 -24.08 35.14 -32.72
CA THR A 119 -24.82 34.81 -31.51
C THR A 119 -24.78 33.30 -31.24
N SER A 120 -25.01 32.47 -32.26
CA SER A 120 -24.93 31.01 -32.16
C SER A 120 -23.53 30.55 -31.75
N PHE A 121 -22.49 31.13 -32.36
CA PHE A 121 -21.10 30.84 -31.99
C PHE A 121 -20.77 31.23 -30.54
N CYS A 122 -21.30 32.35 -30.05
CA CYS A 122 -21.16 32.75 -28.65
C CYS A 122 -21.82 31.74 -27.70
N PHE A 123 -23.04 31.29 -27.99
CA PHE A 123 -23.70 30.24 -27.20
C PHE A 123 -22.91 28.93 -27.19
N PHE A 124 -22.42 28.49 -28.34
CA PHE A 124 -21.59 27.30 -28.45
C PHE A 124 -20.29 27.42 -27.63
N SER A 125 -19.62 28.58 -27.70
CA SER A 125 -18.40 28.86 -26.94
C SER A 125 -18.64 28.85 -25.43
N LEU A 126 -19.77 29.40 -24.96
CA LEU A 126 -20.17 29.34 -23.56
C LEU A 126 -20.39 27.90 -23.10
N ILE A 127 -21.05 27.07 -23.90
CA ILE A 127 -21.26 25.65 -23.57
C ILE A 127 -19.92 24.91 -23.47
N LEU A 128 -19.01 25.12 -24.44
CA LEU A 128 -17.68 24.50 -24.40
C LEU A 128 -16.87 24.93 -23.16
N LEU A 129 -16.91 26.22 -22.82
CA LEU A 129 -16.24 26.74 -21.63
C LEU A 129 -16.80 26.11 -20.36
N GLN A 130 -18.13 25.94 -20.26
CA GLN A 130 -18.74 25.29 -19.09
C GLN A 130 -18.33 23.82 -18.96
N ILE A 131 -18.28 23.08 -20.07
CA ILE A 131 -17.80 21.69 -20.07
C ILE A 131 -16.33 21.64 -19.65
N PHE A 132 -15.50 22.56 -20.15
CA PHE A 132 -14.09 22.65 -19.78
C PHE A 132 -13.92 22.91 -18.28
N ILE A 133 -14.61 23.92 -17.74
CA ILE A 133 -14.55 24.26 -16.31
C ILE A 133 -15.06 23.11 -15.45
N SER A 134 -16.16 22.46 -15.84
CA SER A 134 -16.71 21.30 -15.11
C SER A 134 -15.71 20.14 -15.05
N ARG A 135 -15.10 19.78 -16.19
CA ARG A 135 -14.08 18.73 -16.24
C ARG A 135 -12.83 19.12 -15.46
N LEU A 136 -12.34 20.34 -15.64
CA LEU A 136 -11.20 20.85 -14.90
C LEU A 136 -11.44 20.80 -13.38
N THR A 137 -12.63 21.19 -12.92
CA THR A 137 -13.05 21.11 -11.52
C THR A 137 -13.06 19.66 -11.03
N ALA A 138 -13.53 18.72 -11.84
CA ALA A 138 -13.48 17.29 -11.50
C ALA A 138 -12.05 16.75 -11.41
N VAL A 139 -11.11 17.24 -12.23
CA VAL A 139 -9.70 16.82 -12.08
C VAL A 139 -9.08 17.44 -10.82
N PHE A 140 -9.45 18.68 -10.45
CA PHE A 140 -8.96 19.30 -9.21
C PHE A 140 -9.53 18.70 -7.94
N SER A 141 -10.77 18.19 -7.97
CA SER A 141 -11.38 17.55 -6.80
C SER A 141 -10.75 16.19 -6.49
N VAL A 142 -10.18 15.51 -7.50
CA VAL A 142 -9.54 14.22 -7.33
C VAL A 142 -8.04 14.39 -7.10
N VAL A 143 -7.63 14.36 -5.83
CA VAL A 143 -6.22 14.19 -5.47
C VAL A 143 -5.84 12.73 -5.71
N ILE A 144 -5.17 12.44 -6.83
CA ILE A 144 -4.62 11.10 -7.08
C ILE A 144 -3.31 10.96 -6.30
N PRO A 145 -3.24 10.11 -5.26
CA PRO A 145 -1.97 9.86 -4.59
C PRO A 145 -1.01 9.18 -5.59
N LYS A 146 0.19 9.73 -5.76
CA LYS A 146 1.26 9.08 -6.53
C LYS A 146 1.77 7.90 -5.72
N VAL A 147 1.12 6.74 -5.87
CA VAL A 147 1.56 5.49 -5.24
C VAL A 147 2.90 5.09 -5.89
N PRO A 148 3.94 4.80 -5.09
CA PRO A 148 5.28 4.54 -5.63
C PRO A 148 5.38 3.26 -6.47
N PHE A 149 4.48 2.29 -6.27
CA PHE A 149 4.41 1.03 -7.00
C PHE A 149 2.98 0.46 -6.95
N GLN A 150 2.56 -0.20 -8.02
CA GLN A 150 1.26 -0.86 -8.14
C GLN A 150 1.31 -2.36 -7.80
N SER A 151 2.50 -2.95 -7.70
CA SER A 151 2.67 -4.35 -7.32
C SER A 151 4.02 -4.58 -6.65
N PHE A 152 4.17 -5.76 -6.05
CA PHE A 152 5.46 -6.19 -5.50
C PHE A 152 6.52 -6.32 -6.60
N GLU A 153 6.11 -6.88 -7.73
CA GLU A 153 6.92 -7.06 -8.93
C GLU A 153 7.52 -5.74 -9.37
N GLU A 154 6.68 -4.70 -9.51
CA GLU A 154 7.11 -3.38 -9.94
C GLU A 154 8.08 -2.73 -8.94
N MET A 155 7.84 -2.92 -7.63
CA MET A 155 8.74 -2.42 -6.58
C MET A 155 10.14 -3.03 -6.71
N VAL A 156 10.22 -4.34 -6.97
CA VAL A 156 11.46 -5.08 -7.10
C VAL A 156 12.17 -4.81 -8.43
N GLU A 157 11.43 -4.64 -9.53
CA GLU A 157 11.99 -4.32 -10.85
C GLU A 157 12.55 -2.90 -10.91
N LYS A 158 11.81 -1.92 -10.40
CA LYS A 158 12.24 -0.51 -10.41
C LYS A 158 13.40 -0.25 -9.44
N GLN A 159 13.53 -1.05 -8.37
CA GLN A 159 14.54 -0.92 -7.31
C GLN A 159 14.63 0.48 -6.66
N GLN A 160 13.60 1.31 -6.82
CA GLN A 160 13.55 2.65 -6.24
C GLN A 160 13.19 2.61 -4.74
N TYR A 161 12.46 1.57 -4.34
CA TYR A 161 12.07 1.29 -2.96
C TYR A 161 12.57 -0.09 -2.58
N PHE A 162 13.13 -0.22 -1.38
CA PHE A 162 13.54 -1.51 -0.85
C PHE A 162 12.55 -2.03 0.21
N PRO A 163 12.37 -3.36 0.33
CA PRO A 163 11.54 -3.93 1.37
C PRO A 163 12.21 -3.83 2.74
N ILE A 164 11.41 -3.56 3.77
CA ILE A 164 11.81 -3.70 5.18
C ILE A 164 10.94 -4.80 5.80
N ILE A 165 11.57 -5.73 6.49
CA ILE A 165 10.94 -6.84 7.22
C ILE A 165 11.47 -6.91 8.65
N MET A 166 10.70 -7.54 9.53
CA MET A 166 11.13 -7.79 10.90
C MET A 166 11.91 -9.10 11.05
N LYS A 167 12.98 -9.05 11.84
CA LYS A 167 13.78 -10.22 12.17
C LYS A 167 13.00 -11.23 13.01
N GLY A 168 13.10 -12.51 12.63
CA GLY A 168 12.42 -13.64 13.26
C GLY A 168 10.92 -13.64 13.04
N TYR A 169 10.39 -12.80 12.14
CA TYR A 169 8.96 -12.76 11.83
C TYR A 169 8.62 -13.66 10.63
N LYS A 170 7.33 -13.94 10.41
CA LYS A 170 6.87 -14.88 9.37
C LYS A 170 7.34 -14.45 7.97
N GLU A 171 7.40 -13.15 7.74
CA GLU A 171 7.76 -12.53 6.47
C GLU A 171 9.20 -12.86 6.10
N GLU A 172 10.13 -12.88 7.05
CA GLU A 172 11.52 -13.31 6.81
C GLU A 172 11.58 -14.77 6.33
N GLU A 173 10.78 -15.64 6.95
CA GLU A 173 10.66 -17.04 6.51
C GLU A 173 10.04 -17.12 5.11
N ALA A 174 9.00 -16.33 4.83
CA ALA A 174 8.29 -16.31 3.55
C ALA A 174 9.20 -15.85 2.41
N PHE A 175 9.95 -14.76 2.59
CA PHE A 175 10.91 -14.28 1.59
C PHE A 175 12.02 -15.30 1.36
N SER A 176 12.59 -15.86 2.42
CA SER A 176 13.71 -16.82 2.30
C SER A 176 13.31 -18.18 1.73
N SER A 177 12.08 -18.65 1.92
CA SER A 177 11.61 -19.94 1.37
C SER A 177 10.85 -19.85 0.06
N SER A 178 10.60 -18.64 -0.44
CA SER A 178 9.80 -18.43 -1.64
C SER A 178 10.43 -19.04 -2.91
N THR A 179 9.59 -19.66 -3.74
CA THR A 179 9.97 -20.17 -5.07
C THR A 179 9.67 -19.18 -6.19
N ILE A 180 8.86 -18.15 -5.90
CA ILE A 180 8.42 -17.14 -6.87
C ILE A 180 9.58 -16.18 -7.16
N LYS A 181 9.86 -15.95 -8.45
CA LYS A 181 10.97 -15.10 -8.93
C LYS A 181 10.97 -13.70 -8.29
N SER A 182 9.82 -13.03 -8.21
CA SER A 182 9.68 -11.70 -7.61
C SER A 182 10.15 -11.69 -6.15
N TRP A 183 9.75 -12.70 -5.37
CA TRP A 183 10.09 -12.82 -3.95
C TRP A 183 11.56 -13.19 -3.72
N GLN A 184 12.15 -14.00 -4.62
CA GLN A 184 13.58 -14.28 -4.61
C GLN A 184 14.42 -13.03 -4.89
N LEU A 185 14.04 -12.25 -5.90
CA LEU A 185 14.67 -10.95 -6.19
C LEU A 185 14.46 -9.97 -5.03
N GLY A 186 13.28 -9.96 -4.42
CA GLY A 186 12.99 -9.19 -3.21
C GLY A 186 13.90 -9.57 -2.04
N TRP A 187 14.14 -10.87 -1.82
CA TRP A 187 15.06 -11.37 -0.80
C TRP A 187 16.51 -10.94 -1.09
N GLN A 188 16.96 -10.97 -2.34
CA GLN A 188 18.27 -10.43 -2.73
C GLN A 188 18.39 -8.93 -2.46
N LEU A 189 17.35 -8.14 -2.72
CA LEU A 189 17.30 -6.71 -2.39
C LEU A 189 17.37 -6.46 -0.88
N ILE A 190 16.68 -7.28 -0.07
CA ILE A 190 16.73 -7.23 1.38
C ILE A 190 18.14 -7.51 1.88
N GLN A 191 18.82 -8.52 1.33
CA GLN A 191 20.20 -8.87 1.68
C GLN A 191 21.19 -7.76 1.28
N LYS A 192 21.02 -7.17 0.09
CA LYS A 192 21.86 -6.08 -0.41
C LYS A 192 21.80 -4.81 0.47
N ASN A 193 20.64 -4.52 1.06
CA ASN A 193 20.39 -3.30 1.83
C ASN A 193 20.43 -3.50 3.36
N GLN A 194 21.10 -4.56 3.84
CA GLN A 194 21.35 -4.72 5.28
C GLN A 194 22.30 -3.63 5.81
N PRO A 195 22.08 -3.12 7.04
CA PRO A 195 21.13 -3.58 8.05
C PRO A 195 19.72 -2.96 7.99
N HIS A 196 19.47 -2.02 7.07
CA HIS A 196 18.23 -1.22 7.08
C HIS A 196 16.98 -2.01 6.65
N SER A 197 17.12 -3.05 5.83
CA SER A 197 15.99 -3.89 5.40
C SER A 197 15.53 -4.93 6.42
N ILE A 198 16.38 -5.34 7.37
CA ILE A 198 15.99 -6.31 8.41
C ILE A 198 16.08 -5.63 9.78
N VAL A 199 14.91 -5.26 10.31
CA VAL A 199 14.82 -4.50 11.56
C VAL A 199 14.47 -5.39 12.73
N LYS A 200 14.95 -5.04 13.93
CA LYS A 200 14.65 -5.76 15.17
C LYS A 200 13.32 -5.34 15.80
N ASN A 201 12.99 -4.05 15.73
CA ASN A 201 11.84 -3.46 16.39
C ASN A 201 10.91 -2.77 15.37
N PHE A 202 9.60 -2.78 15.62
CA PHE A 202 8.62 -2.05 14.80
C PHE A 202 8.94 -0.55 14.72
N SER A 203 9.28 0.09 15.85
CA SER A 203 9.59 1.53 15.88
C SER A 203 10.75 1.89 14.96
N HIS A 204 11.77 1.03 14.89
CA HIS A 204 12.91 1.24 14.00
C HIS A 204 12.52 1.01 12.53
N GLY A 205 11.66 0.02 12.24
CA GLY A 205 11.11 -0.19 10.89
C GLY A 205 10.34 1.04 10.37
N ILE A 206 9.55 1.67 11.22
CA ILE A 206 8.80 2.89 10.88
C ILE A 206 9.73 4.07 10.65
N GLU A 207 10.77 4.23 11.48
CA GLU A 207 11.78 5.28 11.33
C GLU A 207 12.53 5.15 9.99
N VAL A 208 12.97 3.94 9.64
CA VAL A 208 13.64 3.69 8.35
C VAL A 208 12.69 3.95 7.18
N ALA A 209 11.43 3.52 7.27
CA ALA A 209 10.41 3.80 6.25
C ALA A 209 10.10 5.31 6.09
N TYR A 210 10.36 6.12 7.12
CA TYR A 210 10.20 7.57 7.06
C TYR A 210 11.41 8.27 6.45
N ASN A 211 12.62 7.84 6.80
CA ASN A 211 13.87 8.48 6.41
C ASN A 211 14.36 8.02 5.03
N ALA A 212 14.06 6.78 4.64
CA ALA A 212 14.49 6.20 3.37
C ALA A 212 13.30 5.94 2.43
N LYS A 213 13.58 5.82 1.13
CA LYS A 213 12.61 5.31 0.15
C LYS A 213 12.47 3.81 0.33
N ALA A 214 11.67 3.41 1.31
CA ALA A 214 11.52 2.02 1.69
C ALA A 214 10.06 1.69 2.03
N GLY A 215 9.71 0.42 1.86
CA GLY A 215 8.38 -0.11 2.16
C GLY A 215 8.46 -1.12 3.31
N PHE A 216 7.82 -0.84 4.44
CA PHE A 216 7.78 -1.72 5.59
C PHE A 216 6.62 -2.72 5.49
N PHE A 217 6.95 -4.01 5.40
CA PHE A 217 6.00 -5.11 5.33
C PHE A 217 5.52 -5.45 6.74
N THR A 218 4.24 -5.19 7.01
CA THR A 218 3.63 -5.50 8.30
C THR A 218 2.12 -5.70 8.14
N ALA A 219 1.52 -6.45 9.05
CA ALA A 219 0.06 -6.46 9.20
C ALA A 219 -0.46 -5.04 9.46
N ALA A 220 -1.51 -4.65 8.73
CA ALA A 220 -2.07 -3.31 8.80
C ALA A 220 -2.49 -2.91 10.23
N MET A 221 -3.02 -3.86 11.00
CA MET A 221 -3.44 -3.64 12.40
C MET A 221 -2.29 -3.23 13.33
N ASN A 222 -1.06 -3.70 13.11
CA ASN A 222 0.06 -3.41 14.00
C ASN A 222 0.46 -1.92 13.96
N VAL A 223 0.22 -1.26 12.83
CA VAL A 223 0.59 0.15 12.60
C VAL A 223 -0.61 1.06 12.34
N ALA A 224 -1.84 0.52 12.35
CA ALA A 224 -3.07 1.28 12.12
C ALA A 224 -3.19 2.51 13.03
N LYS A 225 -2.95 2.33 14.34
CA LYS A 225 -2.98 3.41 15.33
C LYS A 225 -1.96 4.52 15.06
N ILE A 226 -0.84 4.20 14.40
CA ILE A 226 0.22 5.16 14.08
C ILE A 226 -0.19 5.99 12.85
N ILE A 227 -0.82 5.34 11.87
CA ILE A 227 -1.30 5.99 10.65
C ILE A 227 -2.49 6.90 10.95
N GLU A 228 -3.41 6.46 11.82
CA GLU A 228 -4.53 7.29 12.30
C GLU A 228 -4.03 8.62 12.89
N LYS A 229 -2.85 8.62 13.53
CA LYS A 229 -2.25 9.82 14.12
C LYS A 229 -1.32 10.57 13.17
N ASN A 230 -0.76 9.92 12.15
CA ASN A 230 0.26 10.47 11.29
C ASN A 230 -0.06 10.27 9.80
N CYS A 231 -0.58 11.33 9.18
CA CYS A 231 -0.94 11.37 7.76
C CYS A 231 0.27 11.38 6.79
N SER A 232 1.51 11.36 7.30
CA SER A 232 2.71 11.26 6.46
C SER A 232 2.92 9.84 5.92
N PHE A 233 2.30 8.85 6.55
CA PHE A 233 2.38 7.46 6.11
C PHE A 233 1.14 7.08 5.31
N SER A 234 1.32 6.15 4.39
CA SER A 234 0.24 5.56 3.64
C SER A 234 0.54 4.09 3.39
N PHE A 235 -0.51 3.29 3.27
CA PHE A 235 -0.38 1.91 2.83
C PHE A 235 -0.40 1.83 1.32
N ALA A 236 0.32 0.86 0.78
CA ALA A 236 0.09 0.43 -0.59
C ALA A 236 -1.36 -0.07 -0.71
N PRO A 237 -2.06 0.22 -1.83
CA PRO A 237 -3.47 -0.14 -1.97
C PRO A 237 -3.69 -1.65 -2.16
N PHE A 238 -2.61 -2.42 -2.32
CA PHE A 238 -2.64 -3.86 -2.53
C PHE A 238 -2.18 -4.61 -1.28
N ASP A 239 -2.77 -5.79 -1.07
CA ASP A 239 -2.39 -6.71 -0.01
C ASP A 239 -1.37 -7.72 -0.54
N PHE A 240 -0.29 -7.93 0.21
CA PHE A 240 0.83 -8.80 -0.19
C PHE A 240 0.68 -10.22 0.36
N GLY A 241 -0.36 -10.45 1.15
CA GLY A 241 -0.68 -11.72 1.78
C GLY A 241 -1.55 -11.51 3.00
N GLU A 242 -1.89 -12.63 3.64
CA GLU A 242 -2.68 -12.63 4.86
C GLU A 242 -1.86 -13.24 6.00
N GLU A 243 -1.91 -12.55 7.13
CA GLU A 243 -1.46 -13.07 8.41
C GLU A 243 -2.68 -13.51 9.22
N THR A 244 -2.67 -14.77 9.66
CA THR A 244 -3.63 -15.28 10.61
C THR A 244 -3.09 -15.15 12.02
N GLY A 245 -3.83 -14.48 12.90
CA GLY A 245 -3.58 -14.54 14.33
C GLY A 245 -4.12 -15.85 14.88
N CYS A 246 -3.21 -16.65 15.42
CA CYS A 246 -3.47 -17.92 16.08
C CYS A 246 -2.76 -17.94 17.43
N PHE A 247 -3.28 -18.72 18.38
CA PHE A 247 -2.49 -19.15 19.52
C PHE A 247 -1.55 -20.25 19.06
N ALA A 248 -0.34 -20.26 19.59
CA ALA A 248 0.59 -21.35 19.41
C ALA A 248 0.77 -22.06 20.75
N TYR A 249 0.78 -23.39 20.73
CA TYR A 249 0.87 -24.27 21.87
C TYR A 249 2.11 -25.15 21.75
N SER A 250 2.74 -25.42 22.89
CA SER A 250 3.71 -26.51 22.99
C SER A 250 3.02 -27.83 22.60
N PRO A 251 3.69 -28.73 21.85
CA PRO A 251 3.15 -30.07 21.56
C PRO A 251 2.78 -30.87 22.81
N ASN A 252 3.42 -30.57 23.93
CA ASN A 252 3.20 -31.25 25.22
C ASN A 252 2.10 -30.59 26.07
N PHE A 253 1.50 -29.49 25.62
CA PHE A 253 0.52 -28.75 26.40
C PHE A 253 -0.82 -29.51 26.45
N PRO A 254 -1.27 -30.05 27.60
CA PRO A 254 -2.39 -30.99 27.66
C PRO A 254 -3.76 -30.34 27.39
N HIS A 255 -3.90 -29.04 27.63
CA HIS A 255 -5.19 -28.34 27.55
C HIS A 255 -5.48 -27.72 26.17
N TYR A 256 -4.61 -27.89 25.16
CA TYR A 256 -4.77 -27.22 23.86
C TYR A 256 -6.13 -27.47 23.19
N ARG A 257 -6.70 -28.69 23.33
CA ARG A 257 -8.03 -29.02 22.78
C ARG A 257 -9.14 -28.20 23.42
N HIS A 258 -9.02 -27.87 24.71
CA HIS A 258 -10.00 -27.04 25.40
C HIS A 258 -10.02 -25.62 24.83
N PHE A 259 -8.85 -25.06 24.51
CA PHE A 259 -8.74 -23.73 23.92
C PHE A 259 -9.14 -23.67 22.44
N ASN A 260 -9.09 -24.80 21.72
CA ASN A 260 -9.50 -24.86 20.31
C ASN A 260 -10.98 -25.18 20.09
N ASN A 261 -11.68 -25.73 21.09
CA ASN A 261 -13.08 -26.20 20.99
C ASN A 261 -14.13 -25.14 21.36
N LYS A 262 -13.74 -23.88 21.53
CA LYS A 262 -14.64 -22.74 21.77
C LYS A 262 -14.43 -21.72 20.67
#